data_AF-A0A1B6LVQ7-F1
#
_entry.id   AF-A0A1B6LVQ7-F1
#
_cell.length_a   1.000
_cell.length_b   1.000
_cell.length_c   1.000
_cell.angle_alpha   90.00
_cell.angle_beta   90.00
_cell.angle_gamma   90.00
#
_symmetry.space_group_name_H-M   'P 1'
#
loop_
_entity.id
_entity.type
_entity.pdbx_description
1 polymer ?
#
loop_
_entity_poly.entity_id
_entity_poly.type
_entity_poly.pdbx_seq_one_letter_code
_entity_poly.pdbx_strand_id
1 'polypeptide(L)'
;VPRVLYAMGKDKILFHFFSKLNKRTHTPLWSILLAGSLAAITGSLFNLDQLIDMMSIGTLMAYTVVAICVLILRYKESRPTTEQKAEVTGEDRESQATTVSFGIGPTSSSQKKAFWALAIYITMVLAVCVTQVNIEEHLEEGELWAIAVLAVMLLIMVIAVIVLWCQPKTKETRLMFKVPLLPLVPCISIFINFYLMVMLDVHTWMRFIVWLVIGMMIYLCYGVPNSVEGQKTKLAKEQQESSSNPPQEPTGS
;
A
#
# COMPACT_ATOMS: atom_id res chain seq x y z
N VAL A 1 -5.16 -8.11 -16.28
CA VAL A 1 -5.12 -6.69 -16.72
C VAL A 1 -6.49 -6.14 -17.14
N PRO A 2 -7.23 -6.70 -18.13
CA PRO A 2 -8.45 -6.05 -18.62
C PRO A 2 -9.58 -5.88 -17.59
N ARG A 3 -9.72 -6.82 -16.64
CA ARG A 3 -10.68 -6.71 -15.54
C ARG A 3 -10.34 -5.57 -14.57
N VAL A 4 -9.05 -5.31 -14.35
CA VAL A 4 -8.57 -4.23 -13.50
C VAL A 4 -8.82 -2.88 -14.18
N LEU A 5 -8.51 -2.73 -15.48
CA LEU A 5 -8.84 -1.51 -16.23
C LEU A 5 -10.36 -1.23 -16.28
N TYR A 6 -11.17 -2.27 -16.42
CA TYR A 6 -12.62 -2.14 -16.37
C TYR A 6 -13.13 -1.67 -15.00
N ALA A 7 -12.64 -2.28 -13.91
CA ALA A 7 -13.00 -1.87 -12.55
C ALA A 7 -12.57 -0.40 -12.27
N MET A 8 -11.32 -0.06 -12.60
CA MET A 8 -10.79 1.31 -12.46
C MET A 8 -11.53 2.33 -13.33
N GLY A 9 -12.00 1.94 -14.53
CA GLY A 9 -12.83 2.77 -15.39
C GLY A 9 -14.25 2.96 -14.86
N LYS A 10 -14.83 1.94 -14.21
CA LYS A 10 -16.15 2.03 -13.54
C LYS A 10 -16.10 2.99 -12.35
N ASP A 11 -15.00 2.98 -11.61
CA ASP A 11 -14.75 3.90 -10.50
C ASP A 11 -14.39 5.33 -10.96
N LYS A 12 -14.39 5.56 -12.29
CA LYS A 12 -13.97 6.80 -12.99
C LYS A 12 -12.54 7.26 -12.67
N ILE A 13 -11.72 6.37 -12.11
CA ILE A 13 -10.30 6.60 -11.80
C ILE A 13 -9.48 6.64 -13.10
N LEU A 14 -9.88 5.86 -14.12
CA LEU A 14 -9.36 5.88 -15.48
C LEU A 14 -10.46 6.25 -16.49
N PHE A 15 -10.08 6.57 -17.74
CA PHE A 15 -10.99 7.01 -18.80
C PHE A 15 -12.29 6.19 -18.83
N HIS A 16 -13.44 6.87 -18.77
CA HIS A 16 -14.77 6.25 -18.65
C HIS A 16 -15.07 5.27 -19.81
N PHE A 17 -14.41 5.47 -20.96
CA PHE A 17 -14.50 4.60 -22.13
C PHE A 17 -14.19 3.12 -21.83
N PHE A 18 -13.30 2.82 -20.87
CA PHE A 18 -12.95 1.45 -20.48
C PHE A 18 -14.04 0.71 -19.69
N SER A 19 -15.05 1.44 -19.20
CA SER A 19 -16.21 0.86 -18.50
C SER A 19 -17.31 0.36 -19.45
N LYS A 20 -17.21 0.66 -20.76
CA LYS A 20 -18.25 0.31 -21.72
C LYS A 20 -18.19 -1.18 -22.06
N LEU A 21 -19.11 -1.95 -21.51
CA LEU A 21 -19.28 -3.37 -21.80
C LEU A 21 -20.02 -3.58 -23.12
N ASN A 22 -19.60 -4.59 -23.89
CA ASN A 22 -20.35 -5.05 -25.04
C ASN A 22 -21.59 -5.85 -24.58
N LYS A 23 -22.77 -5.51 -25.10
CA LYS A 23 -24.07 -6.05 -24.64
C LYS A 23 -24.25 -7.56 -24.82
N ARG A 24 -23.46 -8.19 -25.70
CA ARG A 24 -23.61 -9.62 -26.07
C ARG A 24 -22.58 -10.54 -25.41
N THR A 25 -21.39 -10.03 -25.07
CA THR A 25 -20.27 -10.85 -24.57
C THR A 25 -19.88 -10.54 -23.12
N HIS A 26 -20.46 -9.49 -22.50
CA HIS A 26 -20.11 -9.03 -21.14
C HIS A 26 -18.61 -8.82 -20.90
N THR A 27 -17.82 -8.63 -21.97
CA THR A 27 -16.38 -8.40 -21.92
C THR A 27 -16.03 -6.96 -22.30
N PRO A 28 -15.07 -6.33 -21.59
CA PRO A 28 -14.62 -4.97 -21.89
C PRO A 28 -13.68 -4.98 -23.11
N LEU A 29 -14.24 -5.01 -24.32
CA LEU A 29 -13.48 -5.13 -25.57
C LEU A 29 -12.45 -4.00 -25.77
N TRP A 30 -12.81 -2.76 -25.45
CA TRP A 30 -11.89 -1.62 -25.58
C TRP A 30 -10.67 -1.72 -24.66
N SER A 31 -10.87 -2.24 -23.44
CA SER A 31 -9.77 -2.49 -22.50
C SER A 31 -8.85 -3.63 -22.97
N ILE A 32 -9.42 -4.63 -23.64
CA ILE A 32 -8.65 -5.76 -24.21
C ILE A 32 -7.84 -5.28 -25.41
N LEU A 33 -8.45 -4.53 -26.34
CA LEU A 33 -7.77 -4.01 -27.53
C LEU A 33 -6.64 -3.03 -27.15
N LEU A 34 -6.89 -2.14 -26.20
CA LEU A 34 -5.84 -1.22 -25.75
C LEU A 34 -4.71 -1.97 -25.02
N ALA A 35 -5.03 -2.87 -24.09
CA ALA A 35 -3.99 -3.64 -23.39
C ALA A 35 -3.18 -4.52 -24.34
N GLY A 36 -3.84 -5.14 -25.34
CA GLY A 36 -3.18 -5.96 -26.36
C GLY A 36 -2.30 -5.14 -27.30
N SER A 37 -2.76 -3.97 -27.74
CA SER A 37 -1.94 -3.07 -28.57
C SER A 37 -0.72 -2.54 -27.81
N LEU A 38 -0.88 -2.10 -26.56
CA LEU A 38 0.23 -1.69 -25.72
C LEU A 38 1.22 -2.83 -25.47
N ALA A 39 0.73 -4.05 -25.21
CA ALA A 39 1.58 -5.22 -25.04
C ALA A 39 2.33 -5.59 -26.33
N ALA A 40 1.69 -5.50 -27.49
CA ALA A 40 2.32 -5.77 -28.79
C ALA A 40 3.40 -4.73 -29.12
N ILE A 41 3.13 -3.43 -28.88
CA ILE A 41 4.11 -2.36 -29.06
C ILE A 41 5.31 -2.58 -28.13
N THR A 42 5.05 -2.84 -26.85
CA THR A 42 6.11 -3.05 -25.85
C THR A 42 6.92 -4.30 -26.18
N GLY A 43 6.28 -5.42 -26.54
CA GLY A 43 6.97 -6.64 -26.97
C GLY A 43 7.73 -6.50 -28.28
N SER A 44 7.37 -5.55 -29.15
CA SER A 44 8.11 -5.25 -30.38
C SER A 44 9.32 -4.34 -30.15
N LEU A 45 9.30 -3.48 -29.14
CA LEU A 45 10.33 -2.48 -28.88
C LEU A 45 11.42 -2.98 -27.91
N PHE A 46 11.13 -4.02 -27.13
CA PHE A 46 11.99 -4.48 -26.05
C PHE A 46 12.32 -5.96 -26.19
N ASN A 47 13.57 -6.32 -25.87
CA ASN A 47 14.01 -7.71 -25.81
C ASN A 47 13.30 -8.45 -24.66
N LEU A 48 13.23 -9.78 -24.78
CA LEU A 48 12.56 -10.63 -23.79
C LEU A 48 13.14 -10.45 -22.38
N ASP A 49 14.46 -10.40 -22.24
CA ASP A 49 15.14 -10.23 -20.94
C ASP A 49 14.75 -8.90 -20.28
N GLN A 50 14.74 -7.82 -21.07
CA GLN A 50 14.32 -6.50 -20.61
C GLN A 50 12.85 -6.48 -20.19
N LEU A 51 11.98 -7.23 -20.88
CA LEU A 51 10.57 -7.39 -20.52
C LEU A 51 10.41 -8.13 -19.18
N ILE A 52 11.21 -9.16 -18.96
CA ILE A 52 11.20 -9.95 -17.71
C ILE A 52 11.66 -9.07 -16.54
N ASP A 53 12.72 -8.27 -16.73
CA ASP A 53 13.21 -7.36 -15.70
C ASP A 53 12.17 -6.28 -15.36
N MET A 54 11.50 -5.74 -16.37
CA MET A 54 10.40 -4.76 -16.19
C MET A 54 9.16 -5.35 -15.51
N MET A 55 8.84 -6.61 -15.77
CA MET A 55 7.76 -7.30 -15.05
C MET A 55 8.15 -7.55 -13.59
N SER A 56 9.39 -7.99 -13.37
CA SER A 56 9.93 -8.36 -12.06
C SER A 56 10.07 -7.16 -11.14
N ILE A 57 10.58 -6.03 -11.62
CA ILE A 57 10.62 -4.78 -10.82
C ILE A 57 9.21 -4.38 -10.37
N GLY A 58 8.20 -4.55 -11.23
CA GLY A 58 6.81 -4.24 -10.90
C GLY A 58 6.23 -5.14 -9.80
N THR A 59 6.50 -6.44 -9.84
CA THR A 59 6.03 -7.38 -8.80
C THR A 59 6.76 -7.17 -7.48
N LEU A 60 8.07 -6.93 -7.51
CA LEU A 60 8.86 -6.60 -6.32
C LEU A 60 8.32 -5.32 -5.65
N MET A 61 8.05 -4.27 -6.44
CA MET A 61 7.45 -3.02 -5.93
C MET A 61 6.07 -3.26 -5.33
N ALA A 62 5.20 -4.03 -6.00
CA ALA A 62 3.89 -4.36 -5.46
C ALA A 62 3.99 -5.13 -4.13
N TYR A 63 4.89 -6.10 -4.02
CA TYR A 63 5.10 -6.84 -2.77
C TYR A 63 5.67 -5.97 -1.65
N THR A 64 6.60 -5.05 -1.95
CA THR A 64 7.06 -4.08 -0.93
C THR A 64 5.92 -3.21 -0.42
N VAL A 65 5.07 -2.67 -1.31
CA VAL A 65 3.92 -1.85 -0.91
C VAL A 65 2.93 -2.66 -0.07
N VAL A 66 2.61 -3.90 -0.46
CA VAL A 66 1.73 -4.78 0.32
C VAL A 66 2.33 -5.09 1.69
N ALA A 67 3.61 -5.42 1.76
CA ALA A 67 4.30 -5.71 3.02
C ALA A 67 4.31 -4.48 3.96
N ILE A 68 4.57 -3.28 3.42
CA ILE A 68 4.50 -2.02 4.15
C ILE A 68 3.06 -1.76 4.62
N CYS A 69 2.05 -1.94 3.76
CA CYS A 69 0.64 -1.80 4.12
C CYS A 69 0.24 -2.74 5.26
N VAL A 70 0.62 -4.01 5.20
CA VAL A 70 0.38 -4.98 6.28
C VAL A 70 1.06 -4.56 7.58
N LEU A 71 2.29 -4.01 7.51
CA LEU A 71 2.96 -3.46 8.68
C LEU A 71 2.19 -2.26 9.25
N ILE A 72 1.86 -1.29 8.41
CA ILE A 72 1.13 -0.08 8.81
C ILE A 72 -0.22 -0.45 9.45
N LEU A 73 -0.99 -1.36 8.83
CA LEU A 73 -2.27 -1.82 9.36
C LEU A 73 -2.14 -2.53 10.71
N ARG A 74 -0.99 -3.14 11.00
CA ARG A 74 -0.74 -3.79 12.28
C ARG A 74 -0.46 -2.81 13.43
N TYR A 75 0.17 -1.68 13.13
CA TYR A 75 0.53 -0.68 14.13
C TYR A 75 -0.43 0.50 14.18
N LYS A 76 -1.38 0.60 13.25
CA LYS A 76 -2.43 1.62 13.26
C LYS A 76 -3.47 1.24 14.32
N GLU A 77 -3.70 2.16 15.26
CA GLU A 77 -4.73 2.03 16.29
C GLU A 77 -6.11 1.93 15.60
N SER A 78 -6.92 0.95 16.00
CA SER A 78 -8.35 0.97 15.71
C SER A 78 -8.90 2.22 16.36
N ARG A 79 -9.15 3.28 15.56
CA ARG A 79 -9.86 4.46 16.06
C ARG A 79 -11.13 3.95 16.74
N PRO A 80 -11.47 4.39 17.98
CA PRO A 80 -12.79 4.11 18.50
C PRO A 80 -13.77 4.81 17.59
N THR A 81 -14.44 4.05 16.72
CA THR A 81 -15.59 4.53 15.96
C THR A 81 -16.73 4.69 16.97
N THR A 82 -16.73 5.79 17.71
CA THR A 82 -18.00 6.42 18.06
C THR A 82 -18.62 6.81 16.72
N GLU A 83 -19.83 6.31 16.47
CA GLU A 83 -20.59 6.36 15.20
C GLU A 83 -20.45 5.16 14.25
N GLN A 84 -20.72 3.95 14.76
CA GLN A 84 -21.57 3.00 14.01
C GLN A 84 -22.42 2.19 14.99
N LYS A 85 -23.34 2.88 15.68
CA LYS A 85 -24.53 2.27 16.28
C LYS A 85 -25.74 2.75 15.49
N ALA A 86 -25.99 2.13 14.36
CA ALA A 86 -27.34 1.99 13.82
C ALA A 86 -27.34 0.77 12.90
N GLU A 87 -28.21 -0.18 13.24
CA GLU A 87 -28.78 -1.17 12.34
C GLU A 87 -27.93 -2.41 12.00
N VAL A 88 -27.86 -3.35 12.95
CA VAL A 88 -28.32 -4.73 12.70
C VAL A 88 -29.07 -5.20 13.95
N THR A 89 -30.39 -5.27 13.81
CA THR A 89 -31.34 -5.88 14.73
C THR A 89 -31.26 -7.41 14.61
N GLY A 90 -31.28 -8.12 15.74
CA GLY A 90 -31.78 -9.50 15.82
C GLY A 90 -30.79 -10.54 16.37
N GLU A 91 -31.08 -11.01 17.60
CA GLU A 91 -30.95 -12.41 18.09
C GLU A 91 -29.52 -13.01 18.16
N ASP A 92 -28.92 -13.41 19.29
CA ASP A 92 -29.42 -14.00 20.54
C ASP A 92 -28.48 -13.73 21.74
N ARG A 93 -29.06 -13.79 22.95
CA ARG A 93 -28.41 -13.69 24.27
C ARG A 93 -27.75 -15.01 24.68
N GLU A 94 -26.56 -15.00 25.29
CA GLU A 94 -26.33 -15.41 26.71
C GLU A 94 -24.85 -15.35 27.15
N SER A 95 -24.66 -15.17 28.47
CA SER A 95 -23.42 -15.28 29.27
C SER A 95 -22.47 -14.08 29.36
N GLN A 96 -22.99 -13.05 30.04
CA GLN A 96 -22.45 -12.45 31.27
C GLN A 96 -21.00 -12.82 31.69
N ALA A 97 -20.11 -11.82 31.71
CA ALA A 97 -19.18 -11.60 32.81
C ALA A 97 -18.70 -10.15 32.78
N THR A 98 -19.27 -9.37 33.69
CA THR A 98 -18.83 -8.04 34.10
C THR A 98 -17.35 -8.08 34.46
N THR A 99 -16.51 -7.37 33.72
CA THR A 99 -15.23 -6.87 34.26
C THR A 99 -15.14 -5.41 33.85
N VAL A 100 -15.38 -4.56 34.84
CA VAL A 100 -15.07 -3.14 34.81
C VAL A 100 -13.56 -3.02 34.62
N SER A 101 -13.10 -2.82 33.39
CA SER A 101 -11.72 -2.41 33.12
C SER A 101 -11.70 -0.91 32.92
N PHE A 102 -11.40 -0.26 34.04
CA PHE A 102 -10.73 1.02 34.21
C PHE A 102 -10.01 1.53 32.97
N GLY A 103 -10.33 2.76 32.57
CA GLY A 103 -9.76 3.42 31.41
C GLY A 103 -8.24 3.55 31.46
N ILE A 104 -7.59 2.91 30.49
CA ILE A 104 -6.32 3.36 29.91
C ILE A 104 -6.50 3.19 28.40
N GLY A 105 -7.03 4.22 27.73
CA GLY A 105 -7.01 4.26 26.27
C GLY A 105 -5.56 4.35 25.78
N PRO A 106 -5.14 3.62 24.74
CA PRO A 106 -3.79 3.73 24.22
C PRO A 106 -3.56 5.14 23.67
N THR A 107 -2.60 5.81 24.30
CA THR A 107 -2.13 7.17 24.00
C THR A 107 -1.75 7.31 22.52
N SER A 108 -2.24 8.35 21.84
CA SER A 108 -1.88 8.78 20.46
C SER A 108 -0.35 8.82 20.19
N SER A 109 0.45 8.88 21.25
CA SER A 109 1.92 8.81 21.23
C SER A 109 2.51 7.43 20.89
N SER A 110 1.78 6.32 21.06
CA SER A 110 2.30 4.96 20.76
C SER A 110 2.36 4.67 19.26
N GLN A 111 1.34 5.11 18.51
CA GLN A 111 1.29 4.96 17.05
C GLN A 111 2.41 5.71 16.33
N LYS A 112 2.76 6.91 16.81
CA LYS A 112 3.86 7.71 16.26
C LYS A 112 5.20 6.97 16.40
N LYS A 113 5.44 6.32 17.55
CA LYS A 113 6.67 5.56 17.80
C LYS A 113 6.83 4.37 16.83
N ALA A 114 5.75 3.63 16.57
CA ALA A 114 5.79 2.51 15.64
C ALA A 114 5.99 2.98 14.18
N PHE A 115 5.39 4.10 13.78
CA PHE A 115 5.62 4.70 12.46
C PHE A 115 7.07 5.16 12.28
N TRP A 116 7.64 5.85 13.27
CA TRP A 116 9.05 6.24 13.24
C TRP A 116 9.98 5.03 13.23
N ALA A 117 9.69 3.98 14.00
CA ALA A 117 10.46 2.73 13.97
C ALA A 117 10.43 2.05 12.60
N LEU A 118 9.27 2.04 11.93
CA LEU A 118 9.12 1.53 10.57
C LEU A 118 9.88 2.39 9.55
N ALA A 119 9.77 3.72 9.64
CA ALA A 119 10.50 4.63 8.77
C ALA A 119 12.02 4.47 8.93
N ILE A 120 12.50 4.31 10.17
CA ILE A 120 13.91 4.01 10.47
C ILE A 120 14.32 2.68 9.84
N TYR A 121 13.50 1.62 9.99
CA TYR A 121 13.79 0.32 9.36
C TYR A 121 13.90 0.42 7.84
N ILE A 122 12.96 1.08 7.18
CA ILE A 122 13.01 1.28 5.71
C ILE A 122 14.25 2.09 5.32
N THR A 123 14.58 3.14 6.07
CA THR A 123 15.78 3.95 5.83
C THR A 123 17.06 3.12 5.98
N MET A 124 17.11 2.23 6.99
CA MET A 124 18.23 1.30 7.18
C MET A 124 18.35 0.30 6.03
N VAL A 125 17.23 -0.27 5.55
CA VAL A 125 17.24 -1.14 4.35
C VAL A 125 17.88 -0.42 3.17
N LEU A 126 17.45 0.82 2.89
CA LEU A 126 18.00 1.63 1.81
C LEU A 126 19.50 1.92 2.00
N ALA A 127 19.93 2.24 3.22
CA ALA A 127 21.33 2.47 3.52
C ALA A 127 22.18 1.21 3.27
N VAL A 128 21.71 0.03 3.71
CA VAL A 128 22.38 -1.25 3.42
C VAL A 128 22.49 -1.47 1.92
N CYS A 129 21.40 -1.29 1.19
CA CYS A 129 21.36 -1.39 -0.27
C CYS A 129 22.39 -0.48 -0.95
N VAL A 130 22.50 0.79 -0.54
CA VAL A 130 23.49 1.72 -1.10
C VAL A 130 24.90 1.28 -0.76
N THR A 131 25.17 0.91 0.49
CA THR A 131 26.52 0.43 0.87
C THR A 131 26.92 -0.83 0.11
N GLN A 132 25.98 -1.70 -0.24
CA GLN A 132 26.26 -2.89 -1.04
C GLN A 132 26.75 -2.55 -2.45
N VAL A 133 26.14 -1.56 -3.11
CA VAL A 133 26.60 -1.10 -4.44
C VAL A 133 28.01 -0.51 -4.39
N ASN A 134 28.39 0.14 -3.30
CA ASN A 134 29.70 0.81 -3.19
C ASN A 134 30.82 -0.14 -2.74
N ILE A 135 30.48 -1.24 -2.07
CA ILE A 135 31.44 -2.17 -1.49
C ILE A 135 31.78 -3.32 -2.44
N GLU A 136 31.04 -3.49 -3.55
CA GLU A 136 31.22 -4.58 -4.51
C GLU A 136 32.68 -4.74 -4.98
N GLU A 137 33.33 -3.64 -5.37
CA GLU A 137 34.75 -3.65 -5.81
C GLU A 137 35.71 -4.10 -4.68
N HIS A 138 35.48 -3.65 -3.45
CA HIS A 138 36.33 -3.98 -2.29
C HIS A 138 36.08 -5.40 -1.75
N LEU A 139 34.94 -5.99 -2.11
CA LEU A 139 34.58 -7.35 -1.73
C LEU A 139 35.29 -8.40 -2.61
N GLU A 140 35.52 -8.07 -3.88
CA GLU A 140 36.31 -8.92 -4.81
C GLU A 140 37.78 -9.00 -4.41
N GLU A 141 38.32 -7.92 -3.84
CA GLU A 141 39.69 -7.86 -3.31
C GLU A 141 39.83 -8.56 -1.94
N GLY A 142 38.72 -8.94 -1.30
CA GLY A 142 38.71 -9.68 -0.04
C GLY A 142 39.07 -8.84 1.19
N GLU A 143 38.85 -7.52 1.14
CA GLU A 143 39.23 -6.64 2.24
C GLU A 143 38.37 -6.87 3.49
N LEU A 144 39.02 -7.08 4.64
CA LEU A 144 38.34 -7.42 5.91
C LEU A 144 37.40 -6.33 6.40
N TRP A 145 37.71 -5.05 6.11
CA TRP A 145 36.88 -3.93 6.56
C TRP A 145 35.53 -3.89 5.82
N ALA A 146 35.49 -4.26 4.54
CA ALA A 146 34.26 -4.36 3.75
C ALA A 146 33.30 -5.41 4.33
N ILE A 147 33.84 -6.58 4.66
CA ILE A 147 33.09 -7.67 5.30
C ILE A 147 32.59 -7.23 6.69
N ALA A 148 33.44 -6.56 7.47
CA ALA A 148 33.07 -6.07 8.80
C ALA A 148 31.95 -5.02 8.74
N VAL A 149 32.02 -4.06 7.80
CA VAL A 149 30.99 -3.04 7.60
C VAL A 149 29.65 -3.69 7.22
N LEU A 150 29.66 -4.66 6.30
CA LEU A 150 28.47 -5.40 5.91
C LEU A 150 27.85 -6.17 7.09
N ALA A 151 28.68 -6.88 7.86
CA ALA A 151 28.24 -7.63 9.03
C ALA A 151 27.59 -6.72 10.08
N VAL A 152 28.19 -5.55 10.35
CA VAL A 152 27.64 -4.55 11.29
C VAL A 152 26.31 -4.01 10.79
N MET A 153 26.20 -3.68 9.50
CA MET A 153 24.96 -3.18 8.89
C MET A 153 23.82 -4.21 8.97
N LEU A 154 24.10 -5.49 8.69
CA LEU A 154 23.13 -6.58 8.84
C LEU A 154 22.73 -6.78 10.31
N LEU A 155 23.67 -6.64 11.25
CA LEU A 155 23.39 -6.74 12.67
C LEU A 155 22.47 -5.61 13.14
N ILE A 156 22.71 -4.36 12.73
CA ILE A 156 21.84 -3.20 13.01
C ILE A 156 20.43 -3.44 12.44
N MET A 157 20.33 -3.99 11.24
CA MET A 157 19.06 -4.37 10.63
C MET A 157 18.30 -5.42 11.44
N VAL A 158 18.98 -6.46 11.94
CA VAL A 158 18.38 -7.45 12.83
C VAL A 158 17.92 -6.81 14.14
N ILE A 159 18.72 -5.91 14.72
CA ILE A 159 18.31 -5.14 15.92
C ILE A 159 17.05 -4.33 15.63
N ALA A 160 16.95 -3.65 14.49
CA ALA A 160 15.75 -2.88 14.11
C ALA A 160 14.50 -3.76 13.99
N VAL A 161 14.65 -4.98 13.45
CA VAL A 161 13.56 -5.99 13.41
C VAL A 161 13.18 -6.45 14.81
N ILE A 162 14.16 -6.66 15.70
CA ILE A 162 13.91 -7.01 17.11
C ILE A 162 13.18 -5.86 17.82
N VAL A 163 13.58 -4.60 17.60
CA VAL A 163 12.89 -3.42 18.13
C VAL A 163 11.45 -3.37 17.64
N LEU A 164 11.20 -3.59 16.34
CA LEU A 164 9.85 -3.69 15.76
C LEU A 164 9.04 -4.85 16.35
N TRP A 165 9.70 -5.98 16.64
CA TRP A 165 9.09 -7.13 17.30
C TRP A 165 8.69 -6.81 18.74
N CYS A 166 9.51 -6.07 19.46
CA CYS A 166 9.32 -5.65 20.85
C CYS A 166 8.31 -4.50 21.00
N GLN A 167 7.97 -3.79 19.92
CA GLN A 167 6.96 -2.73 19.96
C GLN A 167 5.60 -3.34 20.38
N PRO A 168 4.90 -2.73 21.37
CA PRO A 168 3.62 -3.24 21.83
C PRO A 168 2.61 -3.19 20.68
N LYS A 169 2.17 -4.37 20.24
CA LYS A 169 1.16 -4.55 19.19
C LYS A 169 -0.20 -4.15 19.76
N THR A 170 -0.99 -3.40 19.00
CA THR A 170 -2.38 -3.09 19.38
C THR A 170 -3.11 -4.41 19.63
N LYS A 171 -3.54 -4.62 20.88
CA LYS A 171 -4.40 -5.74 21.26
C LYS A 171 -5.82 -5.33 20.90
N GLU A 172 -6.35 -5.82 19.79
CA GLU A 172 -7.78 -6.06 19.53
C GLU A 172 -8.00 -6.28 18.03
N THR A 173 -8.22 -7.55 17.66
CA THR A 173 -9.29 -8.02 16.76
C THR A 173 -9.09 -9.53 16.57
N ARG A 174 -10.17 -10.31 16.65
CA ARG A 174 -10.16 -11.75 16.38
C ARG A 174 -9.67 -12.01 14.94
N LEU A 175 -8.37 -12.21 14.74
CA LEU A 175 -7.86 -12.82 13.52
C LEU A 175 -8.03 -14.34 13.68
N MET A 176 -9.02 -14.86 12.95
CA MET A 176 -9.45 -16.28 12.97
C MET A 176 -8.37 -17.25 12.46
N PHE A 177 -7.22 -16.76 12.01
CA PHE A 177 -6.04 -17.55 11.68
C PHE A 177 -4.79 -16.89 12.25
N LYS A 178 -4.23 -17.50 13.31
CA LYS A 178 -2.96 -17.09 13.94
C LYS A 178 -1.79 -17.70 13.18
N VAL A 179 -1.18 -16.93 12.29
CA VAL A 179 0.17 -17.26 11.82
C VAL A 179 1.16 -16.73 12.88
N PRO A 180 2.05 -17.57 13.45
CA PRO A 180 2.84 -17.22 14.64
C PRO A 180 3.98 -16.21 14.38
N LEU A 181 4.35 -15.94 13.12
CA LEU A 181 5.56 -15.17 12.78
C LEU A 181 5.32 -13.70 12.37
N LEU A 182 4.14 -13.12 12.56
CA LEU A 182 3.96 -11.68 12.28
C LEU A 182 4.78 -10.91 13.33
N PRO A 183 5.81 -10.08 13.02
CA PRO A 183 6.04 -9.16 11.88
C PRO A 183 7.23 -9.53 10.99
N LEU A 184 7.88 -10.66 11.26
CA LEU A 184 9.13 -11.07 10.61
C LEU A 184 8.93 -11.29 9.12
N VAL A 185 7.80 -11.88 8.74
CA VAL A 185 7.49 -12.23 7.34
C VAL A 185 7.45 -10.99 6.43
N PRO A 186 6.68 -9.92 6.75
CA PRO A 186 6.76 -8.67 5.99
C PRO A 186 8.15 -8.00 6.00
N CYS A 187 8.88 -8.02 7.12
CA CYS A 187 10.21 -7.40 7.19
C CYS A 187 11.22 -8.12 6.27
N ILE A 188 11.27 -9.46 6.35
CA ILE A 188 12.09 -10.28 5.45
C ILE A 188 11.69 -10.03 3.99
N SER A 189 10.39 -9.97 3.70
CA SER A 189 9.90 -9.67 2.34
C SER A 189 10.39 -8.31 1.84
N ILE A 190 10.35 -7.26 2.66
CA ILE A 190 10.86 -5.93 2.29
C ILE A 190 12.36 -6.01 2.00
N PHE A 191 13.14 -6.64 2.88
CA PHE A 191 14.59 -6.77 2.71
C PHE A 191 14.96 -7.51 1.41
N ILE A 192 14.37 -8.70 1.18
CA ILE A 192 14.65 -9.49 -0.02
C ILE A 192 14.23 -8.73 -1.28
N ASN A 193 13.05 -8.09 -1.27
CA ASN A 193 12.59 -7.35 -2.43
C ASN A 193 13.50 -6.18 -2.77
N PHE A 194 13.95 -5.41 -1.77
CA PHE A 194 14.89 -4.31 -1.99
C PHE A 194 16.26 -4.80 -2.47
N TYR A 195 16.77 -5.91 -1.91
CA TYR A 195 18.01 -6.53 -2.38
C TYR A 195 17.92 -6.92 -3.86
N LEU A 196 16.84 -7.59 -4.25
CA LEU A 196 16.60 -7.97 -5.64
C LEU A 196 16.44 -6.76 -6.57
N MET A 197 15.87 -5.66 -6.07
CA MET A 197 15.76 -4.42 -6.84
C MET A 197 17.11 -3.74 -7.09
N VAL A 198 18.08 -3.88 -6.17
CA VAL A 198 19.43 -3.32 -6.33
C VAL A 198 20.26 -4.15 -7.32
N MET A 199 20.02 -5.45 -7.36
CA MET A 199 20.66 -6.36 -8.32
C MET A 199 20.18 -6.13 -9.77
N LEU A 200 19.08 -5.39 -9.95
CA LEU A 200 18.57 -5.04 -11.27
C LEU A 200 19.34 -3.87 -11.88
N ASP A 201 19.58 -3.94 -13.19
CA ASP A 201 20.27 -2.92 -13.94
C ASP A 201 19.59 -1.54 -13.88
N VAL A 202 20.40 -0.48 -13.87
CA VAL A 202 19.95 0.93 -13.76
C VAL A 202 19.05 1.30 -14.95
N HIS A 203 19.26 0.72 -16.13
CA HIS A 203 18.40 0.97 -17.28
C HIS A 203 16.95 0.49 -17.03
N THR A 204 16.76 -0.59 -16.28
CA THR A 204 15.43 -1.09 -15.91
C THR A 204 14.71 -0.12 -14.98
N TRP A 205 15.44 0.45 -14.01
CA TRP A 205 14.92 1.49 -13.12
C TRP A 205 14.48 2.75 -13.86
N MET A 206 15.31 3.23 -14.79
CA MET A 206 14.98 4.40 -15.60
C MET A 206 13.68 4.19 -16.40
N ARG A 207 13.51 3.03 -17.02
CA ARG A 207 12.30 2.70 -17.79
C ARG A 207 11.07 2.61 -16.89
N PHE A 208 11.20 1.98 -15.71
CA PHE A 208 10.11 1.89 -14.74
C PHE A 208 9.66 3.28 -14.26
N ILE A 209 10.60 4.18 -13.94
CA ILE A 209 10.30 5.55 -13.51
C ILE A 209 9.56 6.30 -14.63
N VAL A 210 10.02 6.19 -15.89
CA VAL A 210 9.34 6.81 -17.03
C VAL A 210 7.90 6.31 -17.15
N TRP A 211 7.68 5.00 -17.08
CA TRP A 211 6.32 4.42 -17.12
C TRP A 211 5.46 4.86 -15.93
N LEU A 212 6.04 4.95 -14.74
CA LEU A 212 5.35 5.41 -13.54
C LEU A 212 4.94 6.89 -13.67
N VAL A 213 5.82 7.74 -14.18
CA VAL A 213 5.55 9.16 -14.42
C VAL A 213 4.44 9.33 -15.46
N ILE A 214 4.49 8.59 -16.58
CA ILE A 214 3.43 8.61 -17.59
C ILE A 214 2.09 8.18 -16.97
N GLY A 215 2.06 7.07 -16.23
CA GLY A 215 0.86 6.60 -15.54
C GLY A 215 0.32 7.61 -14.53
N MET A 216 1.21 8.25 -13.76
CA MET A 216 0.87 9.28 -12.80
C MET A 216 0.33 10.54 -13.48
N MET A 217 0.92 10.98 -14.59
CA MET A 217 0.42 12.11 -15.38
C MET A 217 -1.01 11.85 -15.89
N ILE A 218 -1.27 10.65 -16.43
CA ILE A 218 -2.62 10.25 -16.87
C ILE A 218 -3.60 10.27 -15.69
N TYR A 219 -3.20 9.73 -14.55
CA TYR A 219 -4.01 9.71 -13.33
C TYR A 219 -4.30 11.12 -12.79
N LEU A 220 -3.31 12.01 -12.76
CA LEU A 220 -3.49 13.37 -12.27
C LEU A 220 -4.36 14.22 -13.20
N CYS A 221 -4.17 14.09 -14.52
CA CYS A 221 -4.92 14.86 -15.51
C CYS A 221 -6.39 14.41 -15.59
N TYR A 222 -6.66 13.11 -15.56
CA TYR A 222 -8.00 12.57 -15.75
C TYR A 222 -8.65 12.07 -14.45
N GLY A 223 -7.91 11.33 -13.63
CA GLY A 223 -8.42 10.63 -12.45
C GLY A 223 -8.77 11.57 -11.30
N VAL A 224 -7.93 12.56 -10.97
CA VAL A 224 -8.18 13.46 -9.83
C VAL A 224 -9.44 14.33 -10.01
N PRO A 225 -9.67 15.00 -11.17
CA PRO A 225 -10.86 15.82 -11.36
C PRO A 225 -12.17 15.01 -11.42
N ASN A 226 -12.09 13.75 -11.87
CA ASN A 226 -13.24 12.92 -12.21
C ASN A 226 -13.50 11.77 -11.21
N SER A 227 -12.70 11.67 -10.14
CA SER A 227 -12.82 10.61 -9.14
C SER A 227 -14.16 10.68 -8.41
N VAL A 228 -14.86 9.54 -8.38
CA VAL A 228 -16.18 9.37 -7.74
C VAL A 228 -16.11 9.62 -6.23
N GLU A 229 -15.00 9.28 -5.58
CA GLU A 229 -14.85 9.47 -4.13
C GLU A 229 -14.82 10.94 -3.75
N GLY A 230 -14.15 11.79 -4.55
CA GLY A 230 -14.16 13.24 -4.35
C GLY A 230 -15.56 13.85 -4.48
N GLN A 231 -16.40 13.31 -5.37
CA GLN A 231 -17.80 13.74 -5.49
C GLN A 231 -18.66 13.26 -4.33
N LYS A 232 -18.50 12.00 -3.88
CA LYS A 232 -19.22 11.45 -2.72
C LYS A 232 -18.93 12.23 -1.44
N THR A 233 -17.67 12.60 -1.19
CA THR A 233 -17.30 13.41 -0.02
C THR A 233 -17.88 14.82 -0.09
N LYS A 234 -17.94 15.45 -1.28
CA LYS A 234 -18.60 16.75 -1.46
C LYS A 234 -20.11 16.68 -1.21
N LEU A 235 -20.79 15.68 -1.78
CA LEU A 235 -22.23 15.45 -1.57
C LEU A 235 -22.55 15.17 -0.10
N ALA A 236 -21.74 14.39 0.60
CA ALA A 236 -21.90 14.14 2.03
C ALA A 236 -21.77 15.44 2.86
N LYS A 237 -20.84 16.32 2.48
CA LYS A 237 -20.65 17.62 3.13
C LYS A 237 -21.84 18.56 2.90
N GLU A 238 -22.36 18.63 1.68
CA GLU A 238 -23.55 19.43 1.31
C GLU A 238 -24.83 18.94 2.00
N GLN A 239 -25.01 17.62 2.13
CA GLN A 239 -26.13 17.03 2.89
C GLN A 239 -26.06 17.34 4.39
N GLN A 240 -24.85 17.31 4.96
CA GLN A 240 -24.63 17.64 6.36
C GLN A 240 -24.88 19.13 6.63
N GLU A 241 -24.51 20.01 5.69
CA GLU A 241 -24.73 21.45 5.77
C GLU A 241 -26.23 21.81 5.62
N SER A 242 -26.94 21.16 4.69
CA SER A 242 -28.40 21.29 4.49
C SER A 242 -29.21 20.76 5.69
N SER A 243 -28.78 19.67 6.32
CA SER A 243 -29.43 19.14 7.53
C SER A 243 -29.17 19.99 8.78
N SER A 244 -28.10 20.80 8.79
CA SER A 244 -27.76 21.70 9.91
C SER A 244 -28.47 23.06 9.85
N ASN A 245 -29.03 23.42 8.69
CA ASN A 245 -29.74 24.67 8.46
C ASN A 245 -31.14 24.37 7.87
N PRO A 246 -32.16 24.11 8.71
CA PRO A 246 -33.50 23.88 8.20
C PRO A 246 -34.00 25.15 7.47
N PRO A 247 -34.81 25.00 6.41
CA PRO A 247 -35.45 26.15 5.76
C PRO A 247 -36.21 26.96 6.81
N GLN A 248 -35.89 28.24 6.96
CA GLN A 248 -36.72 29.13 7.76
C GLN A 248 -38.09 29.21 7.09
N GLU A 249 -39.09 28.66 7.76
CA GLU A 249 -40.48 28.77 7.39
C GLU A 249 -40.80 30.28 7.24
N PRO A 250 -41.34 30.74 6.10
CA PRO A 250 -41.71 32.13 5.96
C PRO A 250 -42.82 32.42 6.96
N THR A 251 -42.48 33.12 8.04
CA THR A 251 -43.45 33.71 8.96
C THR A 251 -44.17 34.80 8.21
N GLY A 252 -45.25 34.40 7.52
CA GLY A 252 -46.22 35.29 6.92
C GLY A 252 -46.87 36.12 8.00
N SER A 253 -46.60 37.42 7.94
CA SER A 253 -47.25 38.52 8.64
C SER A 253 -48.76 38.59 8.40
#